data_AF-A0A4Q2XQ96-F1
#
_entry.id   AF-A0A4Q2XQ96-F1
#
_cell.length_a   1.000
_cell.length_b   1.000
_cell.length_c   1.000
_cell.angle_alpha   90.00
_cell.angle_beta   90.00
_cell.angle_gamma   90.00
#
_symmetry.space_group_name_H-M   'P 1'
#
loop_
_entity.id
_entity.type
_entity.pdbx_description
1 polymer ?
#
loop_
_entity_poly.entity_id
_entity_poly.type
_entity_poly.pdbx_seq_one_letter_code
_entity_poly.pdbx_strand_id
1 'polypeptide(L)'
;MTPPSTASSSRRRFILQATAAGAALGFPAIVRGASPNARINVAFIGVGGRGGGNLGAVAAHPDMVNVVALCDVDSRVLDAAAAKFPGAGRYKDFRKLYDERKDIDAVVVSTPEHTHAFATMPALRRKLPVYCEKPLTHNVAEAALVMEAARQAGVATQMGTQIHAGENYRRVVELVQSGAIGKVTECHVCVSRSWGLQSAEDAKRYGDILHVTELPKGGGPAPDHIDWDLWLGPAPFRPFDPIYLPGPKWYRWWDFG
;
A
#
# COMPACT_ATOMS: atom_id res chain seq x y z
N MET A 1 -9.38 -67.13 -38.85
CA MET A 1 -8.42 -66.07 -39.21
C MET A 1 -9.21 -64.88 -39.71
N THR A 2 -9.30 -63.83 -38.89
CA THR A 2 -9.92 -62.54 -39.21
C THR A 2 -8.84 -61.47 -39.03
N PRO A 3 -8.62 -60.54 -39.98
CA PRO A 3 -7.61 -59.51 -39.80
C PRO A 3 -8.14 -58.41 -38.88
N PRO A 4 -7.27 -57.70 -38.12
CA PRO A 4 -7.69 -56.55 -37.35
C PRO A 4 -7.90 -55.33 -38.26
N SER A 5 -9.00 -54.63 -38.02
CA SER A 5 -9.36 -53.33 -38.61
C SER A 5 -8.37 -52.24 -38.17
N THR A 6 -7.81 -51.50 -39.12
CA THR A 6 -6.99 -50.32 -38.84
C THR A 6 -7.91 -49.13 -38.54
N ALA A 7 -7.83 -48.61 -37.31
CA ALA A 7 -8.56 -47.42 -36.90
C ALA A 7 -8.08 -46.19 -37.70
N SER A 8 -8.96 -45.66 -38.55
CA SER A 8 -8.78 -44.40 -39.27
C SER A 8 -8.66 -43.23 -38.28
N SER A 9 -7.46 -42.66 -38.20
CA SER A 9 -7.21 -41.37 -37.55
C SER A 9 -7.97 -40.28 -38.30
N SER A 10 -9.10 -39.84 -37.75
CA SER A 10 -9.93 -38.81 -38.39
C SER A 10 -9.26 -37.43 -38.28
N ARG A 11 -9.23 -36.70 -39.40
CA ARG A 11 -8.65 -35.34 -39.53
C ARG A 11 -9.18 -34.35 -38.47
N ARG A 12 -10.34 -34.62 -37.87
CA ARG A 12 -10.90 -33.85 -36.74
C ARG A 12 -10.05 -33.91 -35.47
N ARG A 13 -9.41 -35.05 -35.17
CA ARG A 13 -8.57 -35.18 -33.95
C ARG A 13 -7.23 -34.46 -34.11
N PHE A 14 -6.70 -34.39 -35.33
CA PHE A 14 -5.51 -33.59 -35.65
C PHE A 14 -5.78 -32.08 -35.54
N ILE A 15 -6.92 -31.60 -36.05
CA ILE A 15 -7.30 -30.18 -35.92
C ILE A 15 -7.56 -29.81 -34.46
N LEU A 16 -8.20 -30.69 -33.67
CA LEU A 16 -8.41 -30.47 -32.23
C LEU A 16 -7.10 -30.47 -31.43
N GLN A 17 -6.10 -31.28 -31.81
CA GLN A 17 -4.77 -31.24 -31.20
C GLN A 17 -3.94 -30.02 -31.66
N ALA A 18 -4.15 -29.52 -32.88
CA ALA A 18 -3.50 -28.30 -33.36
C ALA A 18 -3.99 -27.04 -32.63
N THR A 19 -5.26 -27.00 -32.19
CA THR A 19 -5.80 -25.89 -31.39
C THR A 19 -5.27 -25.85 -29.95
N ALA A 20 -4.80 -26.97 -29.38
CA ALA A 20 -4.22 -26.98 -28.03
C ALA A 20 -2.77 -26.47 -28.00
N ALA A 21 -2.06 -26.48 -29.13
CA ALA A 21 -0.71 -25.95 -29.24
C ALA A 21 -0.64 -24.47 -29.68
N GLY A 22 -1.75 -23.92 -30.21
CA GLY A 22 -1.80 -22.55 -30.76
C GLY A 22 -2.36 -21.48 -29.81
N ALA A 23 -3.02 -21.85 -28.71
CA ALA A 23 -3.62 -20.88 -27.79
C ALA A 23 -2.63 -20.26 -26.78
N ALA A 24 -1.39 -20.74 -26.70
CA ALA A 24 -0.38 -20.24 -25.76
C ALA A 24 0.46 -19.06 -26.29
N LEU A 25 0.24 -18.62 -27.55
CA LEU A 25 0.99 -17.50 -28.16
C LEU A 25 0.11 -16.29 -28.50
N GLY A 26 -1.12 -16.26 -27.99
CA GLY A 26 -2.15 -15.28 -28.33
C GLY A 26 -2.45 -14.26 -27.23
N PHE A 27 -1.46 -13.80 -26.48
CA PHE A 27 -1.52 -12.48 -25.86
C PHE A 27 -0.22 -11.76 -26.24
N PRO A 28 -0.26 -10.62 -26.93
CA PRO A 28 0.79 -9.67 -26.70
C PRO A 28 0.58 -9.28 -25.23
N ALA A 29 1.37 -9.90 -24.36
CA ALA A 29 1.69 -9.25 -23.12
C ALA A 29 2.29 -7.92 -23.57
N ILE A 30 1.47 -6.86 -23.58
CA ILE A 30 1.92 -5.48 -23.51
C ILE A 30 2.48 -5.32 -22.09
N VAL A 31 3.45 -6.16 -21.74
CA VAL A 31 4.60 -5.69 -21.01
C VAL A 31 5.24 -4.80 -22.06
N ARG A 32 5.06 -3.49 -21.95
CA ARG A 32 6.09 -2.59 -22.48
C ARG A 32 7.40 -3.19 -21.96
N GLY A 33 8.16 -3.81 -22.84
CA GLY A 33 9.46 -4.37 -22.55
C GLY A 33 10.36 -3.22 -22.15
N ALA A 34 10.22 -2.78 -20.90
CA ALA A 34 11.32 -2.21 -20.16
C ALA A 34 12.41 -3.28 -20.31
N SER A 35 13.57 -2.91 -20.88
CA SER A 35 14.65 -3.86 -21.10
C SER A 35 14.89 -4.67 -19.82
N PRO A 36 15.46 -5.88 -19.87
CA PRO A 36 15.81 -6.63 -18.66
C PRO A 36 16.63 -5.83 -17.63
N ASN A 37 17.23 -4.71 -18.05
CA ASN A 37 18.01 -3.77 -17.24
C ASN A 37 17.27 -2.46 -16.89
N ALA A 38 15.98 -2.33 -17.21
CA ALA A 38 15.22 -1.11 -16.97
C ALA A 38 14.74 -1.07 -15.51
N ARG A 39 15.24 -0.09 -14.77
CA ARG A 39 14.82 0.20 -13.41
C ARG A 39 13.43 0.82 -13.40
N ILE A 40 12.64 0.47 -12.39
CA ILE A 40 11.30 1.02 -12.14
C ILE A 40 11.47 2.36 -11.42
N ASN A 41 10.89 3.41 -11.97
CA ASN A 41 10.84 4.72 -11.34
C ASN A 41 9.72 4.76 -10.29
N VAL A 42 10.09 4.85 -9.01
CA VAL A 42 9.14 4.79 -7.90
C VAL A 42 9.02 6.13 -7.20
N ALA A 43 7.79 6.57 -7.00
CA ALA A 43 7.45 7.72 -6.15
C ALA A 43 7.00 7.26 -4.75
N PHE A 44 7.43 7.98 -3.72
CA PHE A 44 7.08 7.69 -2.34
C PHE A 44 6.31 8.88 -1.75
N ILE A 45 5.12 8.60 -1.22
CA ILE A 45 4.22 9.58 -0.59
C ILE A 45 4.07 9.19 0.88
N GLY A 46 4.58 10.02 1.79
CA GLY A 46 4.84 9.68 3.18
C GLY A 46 6.19 8.97 3.33
N VAL A 47 7.21 9.67 3.82
CA VAL A 47 8.60 9.16 3.92
C VAL A 47 9.15 9.19 5.36
N GLY A 48 8.35 9.63 6.33
CA GLY A 48 8.61 9.42 7.76
C GLY A 48 8.22 8.03 8.26
N GLY A 49 8.57 7.69 9.51
CA GLY A 49 8.08 6.50 10.22
C GLY A 49 8.06 5.20 9.38
N ARG A 50 6.88 4.61 9.22
CA ARG A 50 6.68 3.40 8.39
C ARG A 50 7.01 3.63 6.91
N GLY A 51 6.67 4.79 6.37
CA GLY A 51 7.00 5.17 5.00
C GLY A 51 8.51 5.23 4.75
N GLY A 52 9.28 5.72 5.71
CA GLY A 52 10.75 5.68 5.67
C GLY A 52 11.32 4.25 5.65
N GLY A 53 10.68 3.33 6.39
CA GLY A 53 10.98 1.90 6.34
C GLY A 53 10.68 1.27 4.98
N ASN A 54 9.53 1.62 4.38
CA ASN A 54 9.16 1.16 3.03
C ASN A 54 10.12 1.72 1.97
N LEU A 55 10.47 3.00 2.07
CA LEU A 55 11.48 3.65 1.22
C LEU A 55 12.81 2.93 1.30
N GLY A 56 13.32 2.68 2.52
CA GLY A 56 14.57 1.95 2.71
C GLY A 56 14.53 0.52 2.14
N ALA A 57 13.45 -0.22 2.39
CA ALA A 57 13.30 -1.60 1.91
C ALA A 57 13.24 -1.67 0.37
N VAL A 58 12.48 -0.79 -0.27
CA VAL A 58 12.37 -0.78 -1.74
C VAL A 58 13.68 -0.27 -2.37
N ALA A 59 14.29 0.77 -1.80
CA ALA A 59 15.55 1.33 -2.31
C ALA A 59 16.77 0.44 -2.08
N ALA A 60 16.65 -0.61 -1.24
CA ALA A 60 17.69 -1.63 -1.08
C ALA A 60 17.90 -2.50 -2.34
N HIS A 61 17.08 -2.30 -3.38
CA HIS A 61 17.20 -2.94 -4.68
C HIS A 61 17.57 -1.92 -5.79
N PRO A 62 18.74 -1.26 -5.71
CA PRO A 62 19.11 -0.16 -6.61
C PRO A 62 19.28 -0.56 -8.09
N ASP A 63 19.49 -1.85 -8.36
CA ASP A 63 19.56 -2.41 -9.71
C ASP A 63 18.17 -2.55 -10.35
N MET A 64 17.10 -2.47 -9.55
CA MET A 64 15.70 -2.62 -9.99
C MET A 64 14.89 -1.34 -9.83
N VAL A 65 15.29 -0.42 -8.95
CA VAL A 65 14.48 0.74 -8.56
C VAL A 65 15.27 2.04 -8.68
N ASN A 66 14.62 3.05 -9.24
CA ASN A 66 15.00 4.45 -9.08
C ASN A 66 14.01 5.12 -8.12
N VAL A 67 14.52 5.72 -7.03
CA VAL A 67 13.70 6.62 -6.21
C VAL A 67 13.66 7.96 -6.94
N VAL A 68 12.52 8.26 -7.57
CA VAL A 68 12.44 9.44 -8.42
C VAL A 68 11.71 10.60 -7.78
N ALA A 69 10.78 10.35 -6.86
CA ALA A 69 10.05 11.42 -6.16
C ALA A 69 9.79 11.05 -4.69
N LEU A 70 9.92 12.05 -3.83
CA LEU A 70 9.65 11.99 -2.40
C LEU A 70 8.61 13.05 -2.06
N CYS A 71 7.56 12.67 -1.34
CA CYS A 71 6.51 13.56 -0.91
C CYS A 71 6.24 13.43 0.59
N ASP A 72 6.32 14.54 1.34
CA ASP A 72 5.93 14.58 2.75
C ASP A 72 5.60 16.01 3.17
N VAL A 73 4.61 16.15 4.04
CA VAL A 73 4.16 17.44 4.58
C VAL A 73 5.08 17.95 5.68
N ASP A 74 5.88 17.08 6.31
CA ASP A 74 6.95 17.46 7.23
C ASP A 74 8.28 17.64 6.47
N SER A 75 8.76 18.88 6.36
CA SER A 75 9.99 19.17 5.64
C SER A 75 11.21 18.51 6.26
N ARG A 76 11.24 18.23 7.57
CA ARG A 76 12.39 17.57 8.21
C ARG A 76 12.58 16.15 7.71
N VAL A 77 11.49 15.38 7.58
CA VAL A 77 11.57 14.00 7.09
C VAL A 77 11.78 13.97 5.58
N LEU A 78 11.19 14.92 4.85
CA LEU A 78 11.44 15.10 3.42
C LEU A 78 12.91 15.39 3.14
N ASP A 79 13.51 16.31 3.90
CA ASP A 79 14.91 16.71 3.74
C ASP A 79 15.87 15.57 4.08
N ALA A 80 15.58 14.82 5.17
CA ALA A 80 16.34 13.64 5.54
C ALA A 80 16.28 12.52 4.49
N ALA A 81 15.12 12.34 3.84
CA ALA A 81 14.98 11.39 2.73
C ALA A 81 15.70 11.89 1.46
N ALA A 82 15.57 13.17 1.12
CA ALA A 82 16.21 13.78 -0.04
C ALA A 82 17.74 13.77 0.06
N ALA A 83 18.30 13.89 1.26
CA ALA A 83 19.74 13.74 1.48
C ALA A 83 20.26 12.35 1.08
N LYS A 84 19.43 11.30 1.18
CA LYS A 84 19.77 9.93 0.75
C LYS A 84 19.54 9.71 -0.74
N PHE A 85 18.61 10.46 -1.33
CA PHE A 85 18.20 10.35 -2.74
C PHE A 85 18.22 11.72 -3.42
N PRO A 86 19.40 12.32 -3.65
CA PRO A 86 19.51 13.72 -4.09
C PRO A 86 18.95 13.98 -5.50
N GLY A 87 18.79 12.93 -6.32
CA GLY A 87 18.15 13.03 -7.64
C GLY A 87 16.62 12.96 -7.60
N ALA A 88 16.02 12.68 -6.44
CA ALA A 88 14.57 12.59 -6.32
C ALA A 88 13.93 13.98 -6.21
N GLY A 89 12.87 14.21 -6.98
CA GLY A 89 12.05 15.42 -6.85
C GLY A 89 11.38 15.48 -5.48
N ARG A 90 11.29 16.67 -4.89
CA ARG A 90 10.77 16.90 -3.53
C ARG A 90 9.41 17.58 -3.60
N TYR A 91 8.42 17.03 -2.89
CA TYR A 91 7.05 17.53 -2.89
C TYR A 91 6.51 17.60 -1.46
N LYS A 92 5.70 18.61 -1.16
CA LYS A 92 4.86 18.61 0.06
C LYS A 92 3.45 18.10 -0.21
N ASP A 93 2.99 18.28 -1.45
CA ASP A 93 1.65 17.97 -1.91
C ASP A 93 1.72 16.88 -2.98
N PHE A 94 1.10 15.72 -2.72
CA PHE A 94 1.10 14.62 -3.67
C PHE A 94 0.36 14.95 -4.97
N ARG A 95 -0.57 15.91 -4.97
CA ARG A 95 -1.28 16.36 -6.18
C ARG A 95 -0.27 16.96 -7.16
N LYS A 96 0.62 17.83 -6.66
CA LYS A 96 1.71 18.40 -7.46
C LYS A 96 2.70 17.35 -7.95
N LEU A 97 3.04 16.36 -7.11
CA LEU A 97 3.86 15.22 -7.53
C LEU A 97 3.24 14.54 -8.75
N TYR A 98 1.94 14.22 -8.69
CA TYR A 98 1.25 13.63 -9.82
C TYR A 98 1.16 14.60 -11.02
N ASP A 99 0.93 15.89 -10.82
CA ASP A 99 0.82 16.84 -11.92
C ASP A 99 2.15 17.03 -12.67
N GLU A 100 3.28 16.99 -11.97
CA GLU A 100 4.60 17.26 -12.54
C GLU A 100 5.33 15.99 -12.99
N ARG A 101 5.15 14.85 -12.30
CA ARG A 101 5.86 13.59 -12.60
C ARG A 101 5.07 12.69 -13.52
N LYS A 102 5.55 12.57 -14.75
CA LYS A 102 4.99 11.69 -15.80
C LYS A 102 5.82 10.43 -16.05
N ASP A 103 7.02 10.38 -15.48
CA ASP A 103 8.01 9.33 -15.59
C ASP A 103 8.00 8.36 -14.39
N ILE A 104 6.93 8.36 -13.59
CA ILE A 104 6.73 7.39 -12.51
C ILE A 104 6.10 6.11 -13.06
N ASP A 105 6.67 4.97 -12.66
CA ASP A 105 6.20 3.64 -13.03
C ASP A 105 5.40 2.98 -11.90
N ALA A 106 5.67 3.33 -10.64
CA ALA A 106 4.93 2.83 -9.48
C ALA A 106 4.93 3.83 -8.32
N VAL A 107 3.99 3.64 -7.38
CA VAL A 107 3.84 4.51 -6.21
C VAL A 107 3.78 3.71 -4.91
N VAL A 108 4.45 4.22 -3.88
CA VAL A 108 4.32 3.76 -2.50
C VAL A 108 3.64 4.86 -1.68
N VAL A 109 2.46 4.56 -1.15
CA VAL A 109 1.67 5.45 -0.28
C VAL A 109 1.79 4.97 1.16
N SER A 110 2.22 5.85 2.05
CA SER A 110 2.47 5.58 3.48
C SER A 110 2.12 6.81 4.34
N THR A 111 1.10 7.56 3.93
CA THR A 111 0.57 8.71 4.66
C THR A 111 -0.32 8.26 5.83
N PRO A 112 -0.91 9.16 6.62
CA PRO A 112 -2.01 8.81 7.51
C PRO A 112 -3.26 8.32 6.74
N GLU A 113 -4.07 7.50 7.40
CA GLU A 113 -5.18 6.73 6.86
C GLU A 113 -6.22 7.58 6.15
N HIS A 114 -6.56 8.73 6.74
CA HIS A 114 -7.50 9.70 6.17
C HIS A 114 -7.07 10.27 4.82
N THR A 115 -5.81 10.12 4.40
CA THR A 115 -5.33 10.57 3.09
C THR A 115 -4.99 9.42 2.14
N HIS A 116 -4.97 8.16 2.60
CA HIS A 116 -4.56 7.00 1.80
C HIS A 116 -5.34 6.88 0.48
N ALA A 117 -6.67 6.94 0.54
CA ALA A 117 -7.52 6.81 -0.65
C ALA A 117 -7.22 7.93 -1.66
N PHE A 118 -7.06 9.16 -1.17
CA PHE A 118 -6.79 10.35 -1.98
C PHE A 118 -5.41 10.33 -2.64
N ALA A 119 -4.40 9.80 -1.95
CA ALA A 119 -3.06 9.61 -2.50
C ALA A 119 -2.97 8.40 -3.45
N THR A 120 -3.80 7.37 -3.25
CA THR A 120 -3.81 6.13 -4.06
C THR A 120 -4.60 6.30 -5.36
N MET A 121 -5.72 7.02 -5.36
CA MET A 121 -6.61 7.10 -6.53
C MET A 121 -5.95 7.69 -7.78
N PRO A 122 -5.12 8.74 -7.69
CA PRO A 122 -4.41 9.25 -8.86
C PRO A 122 -3.50 8.20 -9.52
N ALA A 123 -2.83 7.34 -8.74
CA ALA A 123 -2.01 6.26 -9.29
C ALA A 123 -2.87 5.25 -10.05
N LEU A 124 -3.97 4.78 -9.44
CA LEU A 124 -4.87 3.80 -10.08
C LEU A 124 -5.53 4.37 -11.35
N ARG A 125 -5.99 5.63 -11.32
CA ARG A 125 -6.57 6.31 -12.49
C ARG A 125 -5.57 6.45 -13.64
N ARG A 126 -4.27 6.50 -13.32
CA ARG A 126 -3.17 6.52 -14.30
C ARG A 126 -2.67 5.12 -14.67
N LYS A 127 -3.28 4.07 -14.13
CA LYS A 127 -2.86 2.68 -14.30
C LYS A 127 -1.40 2.48 -13.88
N LEU A 128 -1.05 3.02 -12.72
CA LEU A 128 0.25 2.80 -12.08
C LEU A 128 0.11 1.76 -10.96
N PRO A 129 0.97 0.73 -10.92
CA PRO A 129 1.12 -0.12 -9.76
C PRO A 129 1.26 0.68 -8.46
N VAL A 130 0.56 0.24 -7.41
CA VAL A 130 0.55 0.96 -6.14
C VAL A 130 0.64 0.02 -4.94
N TYR A 131 1.56 0.34 -4.04
CA TYR A 131 1.60 -0.17 -2.69
C TYR A 131 1.01 0.90 -1.77
N CYS A 132 0.03 0.56 -0.93
CA CYS A 132 -0.53 1.47 0.07
C CYS A 132 -0.44 0.84 1.45
N GLU A 133 0.04 1.58 2.46
CA GLU A 133 0.10 1.08 3.84
C GLU A 133 -1.27 0.71 4.41
N LYS A 134 -1.21 -0.10 5.46
CA LYS A 134 -2.40 -0.50 6.23
C LYS A 134 -2.74 0.53 7.32
N PRO A 135 -4.03 0.66 7.68
CA PRO A 135 -5.21 0.17 6.95
C PRO A 135 -5.36 0.90 5.61
N LEU A 136 -5.93 0.22 4.61
CA LEU A 136 -5.95 0.71 3.22
C LEU A 136 -6.65 2.07 3.03
N THR A 137 -7.71 2.32 3.80
CA THR A 137 -8.55 3.51 3.72
C THR A 137 -9.09 3.88 5.10
N HIS A 138 -9.65 5.09 5.23
CA HIS A 138 -10.28 5.51 6.48
C HIS A 138 -11.62 4.80 6.71
N ASN A 139 -12.42 4.60 5.66
CA ASN A 139 -13.74 4.01 5.76
C ASN A 139 -14.04 2.99 4.65
N VAL A 140 -15.15 2.27 4.80
CA VAL A 140 -15.57 1.21 3.87
C VAL A 140 -16.00 1.77 2.50
N ALA A 141 -16.55 2.98 2.45
CA ALA A 141 -16.94 3.61 1.19
C ALA A 141 -15.71 3.93 0.33
N GLU A 142 -14.66 4.49 0.93
CA GLU A 142 -13.37 4.66 0.28
C GLU A 142 -12.78 3.32 -0.18
N ALA A 143 -12.85 2.27 0.65
CA ALA A 143 -12.35 0.95 0.27
C ALA A 143 -13.04 0.40 -0.98
N ALA A 144 -14.37 0.55 -1.07
CA ALA A 144 -15.14 0.15 -2.24
C ALA A 144 -14.73 0.92 -3.50
N LEU A 145 -14.49 2.24 -3.38
CA LEU A 145 -14.02 3.08 -4.49
C LEU A 145 -12.61 2.70 -4.95
N VAL A 146 -11.69 2.48 -4.00
CA VAL A 146 -10.31 2.04 -4.26
C VAL A 146 -10.30 0.68 -4.94
N MET A 147 -11.12 -0.26 -4.47
CA MET A 147 -11.25 -1.60 -5.05
C MET A 147 -11.73 -1.54 -6.49
N GLU A 148 -12.76 -0.75 -6.79
CA GLU A 148 -13.26 -0.60 -8.15
C GLU A 148 -12.23 0.08 -9.07
N ALA A 149 -11.57 1.12 -8.58
CA ALA A 149 -10.49 1.77 -9.33
C ALA A 149 -9.32 0.82 -9.61
N ALA A 150 -8.95 -0.04 -8.66
CA ALA A 150 -7.90 -1.04 -8.84
C ALA A 150 -8.29 -2.08 -9.91
N ARG A 151 -9.54 -2.56 -9.86
CA ARG A 151 -10.10 -3.49 -10.85
C ARG A 151 -10.10 -2.88 -12.26
N GLN A 152 -10.48 -1.62 -12.40
CA GLN A 152 -10.48 -0.89 -13.67
C GLN A 152 -9.05 -0.60 -14.18
N ALA A 153 -8.12 -0.32 -13.26
CA ALA A 153 -6.73 -0.05 -13.61
C ALA A 153 -6.03 -1.28 -14.18
N GLY A 154 -6.33 -2.46 -13.63
CA GLY A 154 -5.76 -3.74 -14.08
C GLY A 154 -4.25 -3.84 -13.83
N VAL A 155 -3.76 -3.20 -12.76
CA VAL A 155 -2.34 -3.16 -12.37
C VAL A 155 -2.08 -3.90 -11.07
N ALA A 156 -0.81 -4.17 -10.79
CA ALA A 156 -0.41 -4.73 -9.50
C ALA A 156 -0.72 -3.75 -8.36
N THR A 157 -1.46 -4.23 -7.34
CA THR A 157 -1.77 -3.47 -6.14
C THR A 157 -1.43 -4.27 -4.90
N GLN A 158 -0.91 -3.63 -3.86
CA GLN A 158 -0.61 -4.29 -2.59
C GLN A 158 -0.95 -3.40 -1.39
N MET A 159 -1.68 -3.96 -0.41
CA MET A 159 -1.83 -3.33 0.90
C MET A 159 -0.66 -3.74 1.80
N GLY A 160 -0.17 -2.82 2.63
CA GLY A 160 0.97 -2.97 3.52
C GLY A 160 0.78 -3.86 4.73
N THR A 161 0.09 -5.00 4.60
CA THR A 161 0.01 -6.02 5.65
C THR A 161 1.21 -6.97 5.53
N GLN A 162 2.42 -6.46 5.80
CA GLN A 162 3.68 -7.15 5.44
C GLN A 162 3.84 -8.51 6.11
N ILE A 163 3.23 -8.70 7.27
CA ILE A 163 3.28 -9.97 8.01
C ILE A 163 2.69 -11.16 7.20
N HIS A 164 1.80 -10.89 6.24
CA HIS A 164 1.26 -11.90 5.33
C HIS A 164 2.25 -12.37 4.25
N ALA A 165 3.36 -11.65 4.05
CA ALA A 165 4.39 -12.03 3.08
C ALA A 165 5.43 -13.01 3.67
N GLY A 166 5.44 -13.21 4.99
CA GLY A 166 6.43 -14.05 5.69
C GLY A 166 6.02 -15.51 5.86
N GLU A 167 6.99 -16.36 6.20
CA GLU A 167 6.83 -17.81 6.35
C GLU A 167 5.79 -18.19 7.41
N ASN A 168 5.70 -17.43 8.51
CA ASN A 168 4.80 -17.79 9.61
C ASN A 168 3.33 -17.88 9.15
N TYR A 169 2.84 -16.85 8.44
CA TYR A 169 1.45 -16.84 7.96
C TYR A 169 1.23 -17.86 6.85
N ARG A 170 2.20 -18.07 5.95
CA ARG A 170 2.12 -19.10 4.92
C ARG A 170 1.94 -20.49 5.53
N ARG A 171 2.73 -20.81 6.56
CA ARG A 171 2.62 -22.07 7.31
C ARG A 171 1.28 -22.22 8.01
N VAL A 172 0.76 -21.16 8.65
CA VAL A 172 -0.56 -21.21 9.30
C VAL A 172 -1.67 -21.48 8.26
N VAL A 173 -1.63 -20.80 7.12
CA VAL A 173 -2.59 -21.02 6.02
C VAL A 173 -2.51 -22.45 5.50
N GLU A 174 -1.29 -22.97 5.29
CA GLU A 174 -1.08 -24.35 4.85
C GLU A 174 -1.67 -25.38 5.83
N LEU A 175 -1.43 -25.21 7.14
CA LEU A 175 -1.97 -26.11 8.17
C LEU A 175 -3.51 -26.11 8.21
N VAL A 176 -4.13 -24.96 7.98
CA VAL A 176 -5.59 -24.84 7.90
C VAL A 176 -6.12 -25.48 6.61
N GLN A 177 -5.54 -25.14 5.45
CA GLN A 177 -6.03 -25.61 4.14
C GLN A 177 -5.80 -27.09 3.89
N SER A 178 -4.72 -27.66 4.43
CA SER A 178 -4.44 -29.10 4.36
C SER A 178 -5.34 -29.94 5.27
N GLY A 179 -6.05 -29.30 6.21
CA GLY A 179 -6.85 -30.00 7.22
C GLY A 179 -6.03 -30.62 8.35
N ALA A 180 -4.74 -30.30 8.48
CA ALA A 180 -3.83 -30.88 9.47
C ALA A 180 -4.27 -30.67 10.92
N ILE A 181 -5.01 -29.59 11.20
CA ILE A 181 -5.54 -29.27 12.53
C ILE A 181 -7.03 -29.67 12.71
N GLY A 182 -7.60 -30.36 11.72
CA GLY A 182 -9.04 -30.66 11.67
C GLY A 182 -9.90 -29.43 11.35
N LYS A 183 -11.21 -29.53 11.60
CA LYS A 183 -12.16 -28.43 11.39
C LYS A 183 -11.92 -27.34 12.45
N VAL A 184 -11.53 -26.15 12.02
CA VAL A 184 -11.42 -24.98 12.90
C VAL A 184 -12.80 -24.61 13.47
N THR A 185 -12.92 -24.59 14.80
CA THR A 185 -14.15 -24.21 15.51
C THR A 185 -14.05 -22.85 16.18
N GLU A 186 -12.84 -22.38 16.48
CA GLU A 186 -12.61 -21.15 17.24
C GLU A 186 -11.26 -20.51 16.91
N CYS A 187 -11.17 -19.18 16.98
CA CYS A 187 -9.94 -18.41 16.82
C CYS A 187 -9.88 -17.31 17.88
N HIS A 188 -8.80 -17.26 18.65
CA HIS A 188 -8.57 -16.26 19.69
C HIS A 188 -7.54 -15.25 19.19
N VAL A 189 -7.92 -13.97 19.15
CA VAL A 189 -7.05 -12.88 18.69
C VAL A 189 -6.99 -11.82 19.78
N CYS A 190 -5.78 -11.38 20.13
CA CYS A 190 -5.55 -10.33 21.11
C CYS A 190 -4.70 -9.22 20.50
N VAL A 191 -5.05 -7.97 20.79
CA VAL A 191 -4.25 -6.79 20.46
C VAL A 191 -4.05 -5.99 21.74
N SER A 192 -2.79 -5.73 22.10
CA SER A 192 -2.42 -4.96 23.29
C SER A 192 -2.36 -3.46 23.02
N ARG A 193 -3.35 -2.93 22.29
CA ARG A 193 -3.44 -1.50 21.94
C ARG A 193 -4.85 -1.00 22.15
N SER A 194 -4.96 0.17 22.78
CA SER A 194 -6.21 0.90 22.85
C SER A 194 -6.40 1.78 21.62
N TRP A 195 -7.62 1.75 21.10
CA TRP A 195 -8.10 2.63 20.04
C TRP A 195 -9.06 3.66 20.64
N GLY A 196 -8.98 4.89 20.18
CA GLY A 196 -9.81 5.97 20.70
C GLY A 196 -9.40 6.51 22.09
N LEU A 197 -10.35 7.20 22.71
CA LEU A 197 -10.19 7.91 23.97
C LEU A 197 -10.00 6.94 25.14
N GLN A 198 -9.09 7.28 26.05
CA GLN A 198 -8.66 6.43 27.15
C GLN A 198 -8.26 7.28 28.36
N SER A 199 -8.63 6.82 29.56
CA SER A 199 -8.24 7.44 30.82
C SER A 199 -6.74 7.26 31.10
N ALA A 200 -6.16 8.11 31.95
CA ALA A 200 -4.77 7.96 32.38
C ALA A 200 -4.54 6.67 33.19
N GLU A 201 -5.54 6.23 33.95
CA GLU A 201 -5.49 4.98 34.73
C GLU A 201 -5.43 3.76 33.81
N ASP A 202 -6.30 3.70 32.79
CA ASP A 202 -6.29 2.62 31.82
C ASP A 202 -5.01 2.61 31.01
N ALA A 203 -4.55 3.78 30.54
CA ALA A 203 -3.30 3.86 29.78
C ALA A 203 -2.12 3.34 30.59
N LYS A 204 -2.05 3.67 31.89
CA LYS A 204 -1.04 3.11 32.81
C LYS A 204 -1.19 1.61 33.00
N ARG A 205 -2.42 1.12 33.16
CA ARG A 205 -2.73 -0.30 33.35
C ARG A 205 -2.30 -1.16 32.15
N TYR A 206 -2.50 -0.65 30.94
CA TYR A 206 -2.24 -1.38 29.70
C TYR A 206 -0.91 -1.02 29.02
N GLY A 207 -0.16 -0.07 29.59
CA GLY A 207 1.14 0.35 29.06
C GLY A 207 1.05 1.16 27.76
N ASP A 208 -0.05 1.89 27.56
CA ASP A 208 -0.26 2.71 26.37
C ASP A 208 0.58 4.00 26.40
N ILE A 209 1.06 4.41 25.23
CA ILE A 209 1.90 5.60 25.06
C ILE A 209 1.13 6.93 25.09
N LEU A 210 -0.20 6.88 25.19
CA LEU A 210 -1.06 8.06 25.16
C LEU A 210 -2.31 7.85 26.02
N HIS A 211 -2.75 8.90 26.71
CA HIS A 211 -4.06 9.00 27.35
C HIS A 211 -4.73 10.29 26.88
N VAL A 212 -6.00 10.19 26.47
CA VAL A 212 -6.78 11.32 25.97
C VAL A 212 -8.25 11.03 26.26
N THR A 213 -8.94 11.90 26.97
CA THR A 213 -10.37 11.74 27.29
C THR A 213 -11.27 12.66 26.48
N GLU A 214 -10.71 13.64 25.77
CA GLU A 214 -11.43 14.64 24.98
C GLU A 214 -10.65 15.01 23.71
N LEU A 215 -11.31 15.67 22.75
CA LEU A 215 -10.61 16.25 21.60
C LEU A 215 -9.63 17.35 22.06
N PRO A 216 -8.37 17.35 21.56
CA PRO A 216 -7.46 18.46 21.79
C PRO A 216 -8.08 19.79 21.35
N LYS A 217 -7.94 20.81 22.19
CA LYS A 217 -8.50 22.16 21.91
C LYS A 217 -7.57 23.01 21.04
N GLY A 218 -6.42 22.46 20.64
CA GLY A 218 -5.36 23.13 19.90
C GLY A 218 -4.19 23.53 20.80
N GLY A 219 -2.98 23.41 20.26
CA GLY A 219 -1.71 23.67 20.94
C GLY A 219 -0.94 24.88 20.41
N GLY A 220 -1.59 25.73 19.59
CA GLY A 220 -0.97 26.87 18.91
C GLY A 220 -0.86 26.68 17.39
N PRO A 221 -0.14 27.58 16.69
CA PRO A 221 0.10 27.42 15.26
C PRO A 221 0.93 26.16 14.98
N ALA A 222 0.70 25.54 13.83
CA ALA A 222 1.55 24.46 13.36
C ALA A 222 3.01 24.96 13.19
N PRO A 223 4.02 24.17 13.56
CA PRO A 223 5.41 24.53 13.30
C PRO A 223 5.68 24.72 11.79
N ASP A 224 6.58 25.63 11.43
CA ASP A 224 6.88 25.99 10.02
C ASP A 224 7.28 24.80 9.12
N HIS A 225 7.78 23.72 9.72
CA HIS A 225 8.17 22.52 8.99
C HIS A 225 6.99 21.59 8.66
N ILE A 226 5.81 21.77 9.28
CA ILE A 226 4.61 20.98 9.02
C ILE A 226 3.62 21.81 8.21
N ASP A 227 3.29 21.34 7.02
CA ASP A 227 2.12 21.85 6.31
C ASP A 227 0.84 21.20 6.88
N TRP A 228 0.21 21.89 7.82
CA TRP A 228 -0.93 21.35 8.56
C TRP A 228 -2.20 21.20 7.73
N ASP A 229 -2.44 22.13 6.79
CA ASP A 229 -3.59 22.04 5.88
C ASP A 229 -3.46 20.80 4.98
N LEU A 230 -2.27 20.57 4.43
CA LEU A 230 -2.00 19.36 3.66
C LEU A 230 -2.04 18.09 4.52
N TRP A 231 -1.60 18.16 5.79
CA TRP A 231 -1.68 17.02 6.69
C TRP A 231 -3.13 16.66 7.02
N LEU A 232 -3.99 17.64 7.35
CA LEU A 232 -5.42 17.44 7.57
C LEU A 232 -6.11 16.85 6.34
N GLY A 233 -5.74 17.34 5.15
CA GLY A 233 -6.28 16.86 3.88
C GLY A 233 -7.81 16.87 3.86
N PRO A 234 -8.47 15.70 3.69
CA PRO A 234 -9.93 15.61 3.63
C PRO A 234 -10.62 15.59 5.00
N ALA A 235 -9.88 15.50 6.11
CA ALA A 235 -10.46 15.47 7.44
C ALA A 235 -11.10 16.84 7.79
N PRO A 236 -12.12 16.87 8.67
CA PRO A 236 -12.66 18.14 9.16
C PRO A 236 -11.57 19.02 9.75
N PHE A 237 -11.66 20.34 9.49
CA PHE A 237 -10.70 21.29 10.01
C PHE A 237 -10.59 21.20 11.53
N ARG A 238 -9.35 21.11 12.02
CA ARG A 238 -9.00 21.20 13.44
C ARG A 238 -7.73 22.02 13.64
N PRO A 239 -7.62 22.79 14.74
CA PRO A 239 -6.37 23.44 15.06
C PRO A 239 -5.27 22.42 15.29
N PHE A 240 -4.04 22.78 14.93
CA PHE A 240 -2.88 21.95 15.22
C PHE A 240 -2.75 21.71 16.72
N ASP A 241 -2.40 20.48 17.09
CA ASP A 241 -1.98 20.13 18.43
C ASP A 241 -0.78 19.19 18.35
N PRO A 242 0.32 19.44 19.09
CA PRO A 242 1.50 18.60 19.05
C PRO A 242 1.22 17.14 19.48
N ILE A 243 0.09 16.84 20.11
CA ILE A 243 -0.30 15.48 20.47
C ILE A 243 -0.53 14.56 19.27
N TYR A 244 -0.89 15.11 18.10
CA TYR A 244 -1.15 14.31 16.89
C TYR A 244 0.14 13.69 16.33
N LEU A 245 1.29 14.36 16.53
CA LEU A 245 2.58 14.01 15.93
C LEU A 245 3.69 13.82 16.98
N PRO A 246 4.79 13.12 16.64
CA PRO A 246 4.90 12.20 15.51
C PRO A 246 3.97 11.00 15.68
N GLY A 247 3.80 10.25 14.59
CA GLY A 247 2.98 9.04 14.57
C GLY A 247 3.45 7.94 15.50
N PRO A 248 2.56 6.99 15.84
CA PRO A 248 1.20 6.83 15.30
C PRO A 248 0.10 7.37 16.24
N LYS A 249 0.32 8.50 16.92
CA LYS A 249 -0.61 9.01 17.94
C LYS A 249 -1.98 9.39 17.38
N TRP A 250 -2.05 9.84 16.12
CA TRP A 250 -3.30 10.29 15.49
C TRP A 250 -4.39 9.21 15.39
N TYR A 251 -4.05 7.92 15.51
CA TYR A 251 -5.01 6.79 15.55
C TYR A 251 -6.01 6.85 16.72
N ARG A 252 -5.85 7.82 17.61
CA ARG A 252 -6.74 8.05 18.74
C ARG A 252 -7.97 8.86 18.35
N TRP A 253 -7.98 9.42 17.15
CA TRP A 253 -9.07 10.22 16.62
C TRP A 253 -9.54 9.64 15.30
N TRP A 254 -10.80 9.23 15.28
CA TRP A 254 -11.44 8.55 14.15
C TRP A 254 -11.24 9.28 12.82
N ASP A 255 -11.28 10.61 12.81
CA ASP A 255 -11.11 11.41 11.59
C ASP A 255 -9.73 11.26 10.92
N PHE A 256 -8.74 10.73 11.64
CA PHE A 256 -7.38 10.56 11.13
C PHE A 256 -6.97 9.09 10.90
N GLY A 257 -7.56 8.15 11.63
CA GLY A 257 -7.30 6.70 11.55
C GLY A 257 -7.97 5.90 12.67
#